data_AF-A0AAV0QK82-F1
#
_entry.id   AF-A0AAV0QK82-F1
#
_cell.length_a   1.000
_cell.length_b   1.000
_cell.length_c   1.000
_cell.angle_alpha   90.00
_cell.angle_beta   90.00
_cell.angle_gamma   90.00
#
_symmetry.space_group_name_H-M   'P 1'
#
loop_
_entity.id
_entity.type
_entity.pdbx_description
1 polymer ?
#
loop_
_entity_poly.entity_id
_entity_poly.type
_entity_poly.pdbx_seq_one_letter_code
_entity_poly.pdbx_strand_id
1 'polypeptide(L)'
;MVPLGGRMDEISDSSIPFPNRAGNLYQVRYLSFWTEDGLETAERHIGWLRELYDLAAPYVSSNPRSAYVNYRDLDIGMNDIAKVWGEKYFGNNFDRLARVKAAVDAHNFFRNEQSIVPIPRRLDFLGKQ
;
A
#
# COMPACT_ATOMS: atom_id res chain seq x y z
N MET A 1 15.73 -3.38 8.44
CA MET A 1 15.65 -3.85 7.04
C MET A 1 15.41 -5.35 7.01
N VAL A 2 14.81 -5.87 5.94
CA VAL A 2 14.56 -7.30 5.73
C VAL A 2 14.95 -7.65 4.29
N PRO A 3 15.96 -8.49 4.03
CA PRO A 3 16.32 -8.92 2.68
C PRO A 3 15.17 -9.62 1.98
N LEU A 4 14.99 -9.33 0.70
CA LEU A 4 14.01 -9.97 -0.17
C LEU A 4 14.80 -10.64 -1.31
N GLY A 5 14.75 -11.96 -1.35
CA GLY A 5 15.48 -12.78 -2.33
C GLY A 5 15.20 -14.26 -2.07
N GLY A 6 15.96 -15.14 -2.72
CA GLY A 6 15.80 -16.59 -2.55
C GLY A 6 14.36 -17.01 -2.87
N ARG A 7 13.64 -17.59 -1.90
CA ARG A 7 12.24 -18.02 -2.14
C ARG A 7 11.31 -16.89 -2.57
N MET A 8 11.61 -15.64 -2.23
CA MET A 8 10.80 -14.48 -2.66
C MET A 8 10.95 -14.18 -4.15
N ASP A 9 12.07 -14.54 -4.78
CA ASP A 9 12.32 -14.34 -6.22
C ASP A 9 11.61 -15.41 -7.07
N GLU A 10 11.38 -16.58 -6.50
CA GLU A 10 10.77 -17.73 -7.19
C GLU A 10 9.24 -17.62 -7.30
N ILE A 11 8.62 -16.78 -6.47
CA ILE A 11 7.15 -16.64 -6.39
C ILE A 11 6.70 -15.49 -7.28
N SER A 12 5.77 -15.74 -8.20
CA SER A 12 5.17 -14.67 -9.01
C SER A 12 4.53 -13.58 -8.14
N ASP A 13 4.72 -12.33 -8.54
CA ASP A 13 4.13 -11.12 -7.96
C ASP A 13 2.60 -11.12 -7.93
N SER A 14 1.94 -11.94 -8.76
CA SER A 14 0.48 -12.07 -8.83
C SER A 14 -0.09 -13.34 -8.20
N SER A 15 0.78 -14.19 -7.62
CA SER A 15 0.39 -15.44 -6.96
C SER A 15 -0.55 -15.22 -5.77
N ILE A 16 -0.28 -14.17 -4.98
CA ILE A 16 -1.08 -13.69 -3.86
C ILE A 16 -1.10 -12.15 -3.89
N PRO A 17 -1.91 -11.47 -3.07
CA PRO A 17 -2.04 -10.00 -3.12
C PRO A 17 -0.73 -9.22 -2.91
N PHE A 18 0.21 -9.77 -2.13
CA PHE A 18 1.50 -9.12 -1.85
C PHE A 18 2.46 -9.21 -3.06
N PRO A 19 2.79 -8.06 -3.70
CA PRO A 19 3.45 -8.04 -5.01
C PRO A 19 4.98 -7.98 -4.94
N ASN A 20 5.56 -7.59 -3.80
CA ASN A 20 7.00 -7.32 -3.71
C ASN A 20 7.80 -8.64 -3.69
N ARG A 21 8.15 -9.12 -4.89
CA ARG A 21 8.86 -10.38 -5.19
C ARG A 21 10.19 -10.08 -5.89
N ALA A 22 10.54 -10.87 -6.90
CA ALA A 22 11.74 -10.69 -7.73
C ALA A 22 11.99 -9.22 -8.12
N GLY A 23 13.25 -8.80 -8.03
CA GLY A 23 13.69 -7.43 -8.31
C GLY A 23 13.70 -6.49 -7.11
N ASN A 24 13.15 -6.89 -5.95
CA ASN A 24 13.27 -6.13 -4.71
C ASN A 24 14.43 -6.68 -3.88
N LEU A 25 15.47 -5.88 -3.59
CA LEU A 25 16.65 -6.34 -2.82
C LEU A 25 16.34 -6.52 -1.32
N TYR A 26 15.59 -5.59 -0.75
CA TYR A 26 15.19 -5.60 0.66
C TYR A 26 14.01 -4.66 0.90
N GLN A 27 13.30 -4.90 1.99
CA GLN A 27 12.33 -3.95 2.56
C GLN A 27 12.98 -3.16 3.70
N VAL A 28 12.82 -1.84 3.67
CA VAL A 28 13.24 -0.95 4.76
C VAL A 28 12.02 -0.43 5.50
N ARG A 29 12.15 -0.29 6.83
CA ARG A 29 11.16 0.33 7.71
C ARG A 29 11.82 1.49 8.43
N TYR A 30 11.10 2.60 8.52
CA TYR A 30 11.44 3.73 9.38
C TYR A 30 10.50 3.69 10.58
N LEU A 31 11.06 3.65 11.79
CA LEU A 31 10.30 3.55 13.03
C LEU A 31 10.85 4.58 13.99
N SER A 32 9.93 5.25 14.70
CA SER A 32 10.25 6.14 15.81
C SER A 32 9.49 5.64 17.03
N PHE A 33 10.19 5.46 18.14
CA PHE A 33 9.62 5.07 19.43
C PHE A 33 9.97 6.14 20.44
N TRP A 34 9.01 6.50 21.27
CA TRP A 34 9.17 7.52 22.30
C TRP A 34 8.35 7.13 23.53
N THR A 35 8.65 7.77 24.66
CA THR A 35 7.98 7.49 25.94
C THR A 35 7.19 8.69 26.46
N GLU A 36 7.47 9.89 25.95
CA GLU A 36 6.76 11.10 26.35
C GLU A 36 5.37 11.20 25.71
N ASP A 37 4.35 11.41 26.52
CA ASP A 37 3.00 11.63 26.01
C ASP A 37 2.80 13.06 25.49
N GLY A 38 1.72 13.25 24.71
CA GLY A 38 1.26 14.56 24.27
C GLY A 38 1.31 14.76 22.76
N LEU A 39 0.43 15.64 22.27
CA LEU A 39 0.27 15.93 20.84
C LEU A 39 1.56 16.48 20.23
N GLU A 40 2.22 17.42 20.90
CA GLU A 40 3.48 18.03 20.42
C GLU A 40 4.59 16.99 20.21
N THR A 41 4.74 16.05 21.15
CA THR A 41 5.69 14.94 21.01
C THR A 41 5.32 14.07 19.82
N ALA A 42 4.05 13.69 19.67
CA ALA A 42 3.60 12.87 18.55
C ALA A 42 3.86 13.58 17.20
N GLU A 43 3.53 14.86 17.10
CA GLU A 43 3.75 15.69 15.90
C GLU A 43 5.23 15.76 15.54
N ARG A 44 6.12 15.95 16.51
CA ARG A 44 7.57 15.97 16.29
C ARG A 44 8.08 14.64 15.74
N HIS A 45 7.73 13.52 16.36
CA HIS A 45 8.20 12.19 15.94
C HIS A 45 7.63 11.77 14.58
N ILE A 46 6.36 12.09 14.31
CA ILE A 46 5.75 11.89 12.99
C ILE A 46 6.42 12.78 11.94
N GLY A 47 6.73 14.04 12.29
CA GLY A 47 7.46 14.98 11.43
C GLY A 47 8.82 14.42 10.99
N TRP A 48 9.62 13.91 11.93
CA TRP A 48 10.90 13.27 11.60
C TRP A 48 10.77 12.06 10.67
N LEU A 49 9.74 11.23 10.85
CA LEU A 49 9.49 10.09 9.97
C LEU A 49 9.14 10.53 8.54
N ARG A 50 8.33 11.58 8.40
CA ARG A 50 7.96 12.16 7.10
C ARG A 50 9.18 12.76 6.39
N GLU A 51 10.00 13.54 7.10
CA GLU A 51 11.25 14.10 6.55
C GLU A 51 12.20 13.00 6.07
N LEU A 52 12.38 11.94 6.87
CA LEU A 52 13.22 10.80 6.49
C LEU A 52 12.63 10.02 5.31
N TYR A 53 11.31 9.83 5.28
CA TYR A 53 10.62 9.19 4.17
C TYR A 53 10.82 9.98 2.87
N ASP A 54 10.70 11.31 2.91
CA ASP A 54 10.91 12.17 1.74
C ASP A 54 12.36 12.19 1.29
N LEU A 55 13.31 12.27 2.23
CA LEU A 55 14.75 12.19 1.93
C LEU A 55 15.13 10.89 1.22
N ALA A 56 14.46 9.78 1.56
CA ALA A 56 14.70 8.47 0.96
C ALA A 56 14.05 8.29 -0.42
N ALA A 57 13.14 9.18 -0.85
CA ALA A 57 12.37 9.04 -2.08
C ALA A 57 13.18 8.70 -3.35
N PRO A 58 14.35 9.31 -3.64
CA PRO A 58 15.10 9.02 -4.86
C PRO A 58 15.85 7.68 -4.83
N TYR A 59 15.93 7.01 -3.67
CA TYR A 59 16.75 5.80 -3.48
C TYR A 59 15.92 4.52 -3.32
N VAL A 60 14.60 4.62 -3.32
CA VAL A 60 13.67 3.49 -3.14
C VAL A 60 12.83 3.27 -4.39
N SER A 61 12.00 2.24 -4.39
CA SER A 61 11.04 1.97 -5.48
C SER A 61 10.25 3.22 -5.86
N SER A 62 9.96 3.39 -7.14
CA SER A 62 9.14 4.48 -7.69
C SER A 62 8.19 3.93 -8.77
N ASN A 63 7.13 4.70 -9.06
CA ASN A 63 6.12 4.39 -10.08
C ASN A 63 5.39 3.03 -9.93
N PRO A 64 4.67 2.78 -8.81
CA PRO A 64 4.52 3.64 -7.64
C PRO A 64 5.62 3.38 -6.59
N ARG A 65 5.75 4.28 -5.62
CA ARG A 65 6.58 4.02 -4.42
C ARG A 65 5.91 2.94 -3.57
N SER A 66 6.43 1.72 -3.63
CA SER A 66 5.86 0.55 -2.96
C SER A 66 5.82 0.70 -1.44
N ALA A 67 4.79 0.10 -0.84
CA ALA A 67 4.57 0.06 0.58
C ALA A 67 4.14 -1.36 1.00
N TYR A 68 4.05 -1.62 2.30
CA TYR A 68 3.61 -2.91 2.82
C TYR A 68 2.42 -2.75 3.76
N VAL A 69 1.31 -3.41 3.43
CA VAL A 69 0.00 -3.20 4.08
C VAL A 69 0.01 -3.49 5.59
N ASN A 70 0.88 -4.38 6.07
CA ASN A 70 0.99 -4.67 7.51
C ASN A 70 1.68 -3.55 8.30
N TYR A 71 2.31 -2.58 7.63
CA TYR A 71 2.72 -1.30 8.19
C TYR A 71 1.81 -0.22 7.60
N ARG A 72 0.57 -0.20 8.08
CA ARG A 72 -0.47 0.70 7.59
C ARG A 72 -0.03 2.15 7.76
N ASP A 73 -0.13 2.92 6.68
CA ASP A 73 0.35 4.29 6.58
C ASP A 73 -0.74 5.13 5.91
N LEU A 74 -1.34 6.06 6.63
CA LEU A 74 -2.40 6.91 6.09
C LEU A 74 -1.84 8.06 5.24
N ASP A 75 -0.55 8.39 5.36
CA ASP A 75 0.09 9.49 4.63
C ASP A 75 0.24 9.17 3.13
N ILE A 76 0.21 7.89 2.75
CA ILE A 76 0.25 7.48 1.32
C ILE A 76 -1.12 7.53 0.62
N GLY A 77 -2.17 7.94 1.31
CA GLY A 77 -3.51 8.17 0.76
C GLY A 77 -4.62 7.41 1.49
N MET A 78 -5.84 7.93 1.42
CA MET A 78 -7.05 7.37 2.02
C MET A 78 -8.15 7.17 0.96
N ASN A 79 -9.31 6.67 1.36
CA ASN A 79 -10.40 6.21 0.48
C ASN A 79 -11.11 7.25 -0.40
N ASP A 80 -10.60 8.47 -0.51
CA ASP A 80 -11.02 9.42 -1.54
C ASP A 80 -10.57 8.95 -2.94
N ILE A 81 -9.36 8.38 -3.04
CA ILE A 81 -8.80 7.83 -4.28
C ILE A 81 -8.07 6.51 -3.97
N ALA A 82 -8.84 5.43 -3.82
CA ALA A 82 -8.32 4.15 -3.35
C ALA A 82 -7.16 3.56 -4.18
N LYS A 83 -7.12 3.88 -5.48
CA LYS A 83 -6.07 3.41 -6.39
C LYS A 83 -4.68 3.97 -6.03
N VAL A 84 -4.61 5.20 -5.50
CA VAL A 84 -3.33 5.87 -5.17
C VAL A 84 -2.56 5.11 -4.10
N TRP A 85 -3.22 4.71 -3.01
CA TRP A 85 -2.60 3.89 -1.96
C TRP A 85 -2.62 2.40 -2.32
N GLY A 86 -3.64 1.96 -3.05
CA GLY A 86 -3.85 0.57 -3.43
C GLY A 86 -2.73 -0.01 -4.28
N GLU A 87 -2.30 0.72 -5.31
CA GLU A 87 -1.18 0.29 -6.16
C GLU A 87 0.16 0.30 -5.41
N LYS A 88 0.33 1.16 -4.40
CA LYS A 88 1.53 1.14 -3.54
C LYS A 88 1.62 -0.15 -2.72
N TYR A 89 0.49 -0.64 -2.20
CA TYR A 89 0.47 -1.88 -1.41
C TYR A 89 0.43 -3.16 -2.24
N PHE A 90 -0.30 -3.14 -3.36
CA PHE A 90 -0.67 -4.35 -4.09
C PHE A 90 -0.19 -4.37 -5.55
N GLY A 91 0.42 -3.29 -6.04
CA GLY A 91 0.85 -3.17 -7.43
C GLY A 91 -0.30 -3.49 -8.39
N ASN A 92 0.00 -4.28 -9.41
CA ASN A 92 -0.97 -4.73 -10.41
C ASN A 92 -2.09 -5.63 -9.85
N ASN A 93 -1.97 -6.11 -8.61
CA ASN A 93 -2.99 -6.95 -7.99
C ASN A 93 -4.20 -6.16 -7.47
N PHE A 94 -4.10 -4.83 -7.36
CA PHE A 94 -5.16 -4.00 -6.77
C PHE A 94 -6.50 -4.15 -7.51
N ASP A 95 -6.49 -4.14 -8.85
CA ASP A 95 -7.71 -4.27 -9.65
C ASP A 95 -8.39 -5.63 -9.44
N ARG A 96 -7.61 -6.71 -9.33
CA ARG A 96 -8.14 -8.05 -9.01
C ARG A 96 -8.80 -8.06 -7.63
N LEU A 97 -8.19 -7.41 -6.65
CA LEU A 97 -8.73 -7.30 -5.29
C LEU A 97 -10.05 -6.51 -5.27
N ALA A 98 -10.13 -5.40 -6.01
CA ALA A 98 -11.34 -4.59 -6.11
C ALA A 98 -12.51 -5.36 -6.76
N ARG A 99 -12.23 -6.21 -7.76
CA ARG A 99 -13.23 -7.11 -8.34
C ARG A 99 -13.70 -8.18 -7.35
N VAL A 100 -12.79 -8.78 -6.59
CA VAL A 100 -13.15 -9.74 -5.53
C VAL A 100 -14.00 -9.06 -4.47
N LYS A 101 -13.61 -7.87 -4.02
CA LYS A 101 -14.38 -7.04 -3.07
C LYS A 101 -15.81 -6.79 -3.57
N ALA A 102 -15.97 -6.42 -4.84
CA ALA A 102 -17.28 -6.22 -5.45
C ALA A 102 -18.14 -7.50 -5.49
N ALA A 103 -17.53 -8.68 -5.58
CA ALA A 103 -18.24 -9.95 -5.59
C ALA A 103 -18.69 -10.40 -4.20
N VAL A 104 -17.87 -10.16 -3.18
CA VAL A 104 -18.10 -10.70 -1.81
C VAL A 104 -18.69 -9.68 -0.84
N ASP A 105 -18.56 -8.38 -1.11
CA ASP A 105 -19.05 -7.29 -0.27
C ASP A 105 -19.40 -6.06 -1.13
N ALA A 106 -20.39 -6.23 -2.02
CA ALA A 106 -20.83 -5.20 -2.97
C ALA A 106 -21.34 -3.91 -2.30
N HIS A 107 -21.88 -4.02 -1.08
CA HIS A 107 -22.38 -2.87 -0.30
C HIS A 107 -21.29 -2.21 0.54
N ASN A 108 -20.05 -2.70 0.46
CA ASN A 108 -18.89 -2.17 1.17
C ASN A 108 -19.13 -2.06 2.69
N PHE A 109 -19.69 -3.11 3.27
CA PHE A 109 -19.94 -3.18 4.72
C PHE A 109 -18.62 -3.25 5.50
N PHE A 110 -17.68 -4.08 5.06
CA PHE A 110 -16.36 -4.20 5.68
C PHE A 110 -15.44 -3.10 5.17
N ARG A 111 -15.38 -1.97 5.88
CA ARG A 111 -14.61 -0.79 5.44
C ARG A 111 -13.84 -0.10 6.57
N ASN A 112 -12.78 0.59 6.17
CA ASN A 112 -12.01 1.54 6.98
C ASN A 112 -11.43 2.64 6.06
N GLU A 113 -10.51 3.46 6.54
CA GLU A 113 -9.94 4.58 5.79
C GLU A 113 -9.10 4.18 4.56
N GLN A 114 -8.65 2.91 4.50
CA GLN A 114 -7.87 2.32 3.39
C GLN A 114 -8.38 0.91 3.05
N SER A 115 -9.69 0.67 3.14
CA SER A 115 -10.27 -0.60 2.67
C SER A 115 -10.44 -0.57 1.16
N ILE A 116 -10.10 -1.66 0.49
CA ILE A 116 -10.35 -1.82 -0.95
C ILE A 116 -11.83 -1.50 -1.24
N VAL A 117 -12.06 -0.62 -2.21
CA VAL A 117 -13.40 -0.19 -2.62
C VAL A 117 -13.91 -1.12 -3.72
N PRO A 118 -15.17 -1.60 -3.67
CA PRO A 118 -15.73 -2.42 -4.74
C PRO A 118 -15.85 -1.60 -6.03
N ILE A 119 -15.26 -2.09 -7.13
CA ILE A 119 -15.51 -1.53 -8.47
C ILE A 119 -16.76 -2.22 -9.03
N PRO A 120 -17.86 -1.49 -9.33
CA PRO A 120 -19.06 -2.08 -9.88
C PRO A 120 -18.77 -2.71 -11.26
N ARG A 121 -19.29 -3.92 -11.52
CA ARG A 121 -19.17 -4.61 -12.84
C ARG A 121 -19.66 -3.77 -14.03
N ARG A 122 -20.42 -2.70 -13.79
CA ARG A 122 -21.07 -1.88 -14.82
C ARG A 122 -20.11 -0.99 -15.63
N LEU A 123 -18.89 -0.77 -15.15
CA LEU A 123 -17.88 0.03 -15.86
C LEU A 123 -17.13 -0.75 -16.96
N ASP A 124 -17.25 -2.08 -17.01
CA ASP A 124 -16.68 -2.89 -18.10
C ASP A 124 -17.45 -2.76 -19.43
N PHE A 125 -18.64 -2.12 -19.43
CA PHE A 125 -19.49 -1.94 -20.63
C PHE A 125 -19.33 -0.60 -21.35
N LEU A 126 -18.58 0.36 -20.79
CA LEU A 126 -18.43 1.70 -21.39
C LEU A 126 -17.09 1.91 -22.10
N GLY A 127 -16.24 0.89 -22.19
CA GLY A 127 -14.91 0.96 -22.82
C GLY A 127 -14.78 0.27 -24.18
N LYS A 128 -15.88 -0.17 -24.81
CA LYS A 128 -15.87 -0.74 -26.16
C LYS A 128 -17.03 -0.19 -26.99
N GLN A 129 -16.80 0.96 -27.61
CA GLN A 129 -17.37 1.33 -28.90
C GLN A 129 -16.23 1.83 -29.78
#